data_AF-A0A7I8KLL4-F1
#
_entry.id   AF-A0A7I8KLL4-F1
#
_cell.length_a   1.000
_cell.length_b   1.000
_cell.length_c   1.000
_cell.angle_alpha   90.00
_cell.angle_beta   90.00
_cell.angle_gamma   90.00
#
_symmetry.space_group_name_H-M   'P 1'
#
loop_
_entity.id
_entity.type
_entity.pdbx_description
1 polymer ?
#
loop_
_entity_poly.entity_id
_entity_poly.type
_entity_poly.pdbx_seq_one_letter_code
_entity_poly.pdbx_strand_id
1 'polypeptide(L)'
;MGEEECLPLIAGGGLSPTSNAWEILCRVAKLLGRAWKLLFPLLFIYLITSTLLLFGNYITIMPLIVDMVKKLFAMKTEDPSSSEFLALLRGIIEDIRELAAAEVGMMLPSFLLSSFHWTAVINALAMAAKKEKMTFKDLLYKITRTWKGLFSTLLYSNFLSFGYIFFWLLLRFAFLFHFGHYLPPFASSAITIVPGLALLLYLQMVWTQGVVVSVTEEGRYGLTALGRAAELIQGRIRLWLGVYFLWILILMGYCLAISLLLRSETNQMIIMTANLLPSLLLAVFSQAMDVAFYYECRKATQKETP
;
A
#
# COMPACT_ATOMS: atom_id res chain seq x y z
N MET A 1 -37.80 2.34 0.00
CA MET A 1 -37.62 3.70 -0.54
C MET A 1 -36.12 4.00 -0.53
N GLY A 2 -35.35 3.85 -1.60
CA GLY A 2 -35.63 3.28 -2.92
C GLY A 2 -34.60 2.20 -3.27
N GLU A 3 -35.05 1.18 -3.99
CA GLU A 3 -34.22 0.17 -4.62
C GLU A 3 -33.69 0.77 -5.94
N GLU A 4 -32.38 0.99 -6.05
CA GLU A 4 -31.76 1.19 -7.36
C GLU A 4 -31.49 -0.20 -7.97
N GLU A 5 -32.38 -0.57 -8.90
CA GLU A 5 -32.20 -1.65 -9.86
C GLU A 5 -30.90 -1.43 -10.66
N CYS A 6 -29.90 -2.28 -10.44
CA CYS A 6 -28.88 -2.49 -11.47
C CYS A 6 -29.50 -3.37 -12.57
N LEU A 7 -29.70 -2.76 -13.73
CA LEU A 7 -30.15 -3.35 -15.00
C LEU A 7 -29.53 -4.74 -15.31
N PRO A 8 -30.27 -5.61 -16.03
CA PRO A 8 -29.83 -6.96 -16.35
C PRO A 8 -28.96 -7.00 -17.62
N LEU A 9 -27.97 -7.91 -17.58
CA LEU A 9 -27.42 -8.74 -18.66
C LEU A 9 -27.60 -8.28 -20.13
N ILE A 10 -26.47 -8.00 -20.79
CA ILE A 10 -26.33 -8.22 -22.24
C ILE A 10 -25.30 -9.32 -22.47
N ALA A 11 -25.77 -10.39 -23.12
CA ALA A 11 -24.98 -11.47 -23.66
C ALA A 11 -24.42 -11.08 -25.04
N GLY A 12 -23.17 -11.46 -25.30
CA GLY A 12 -22.62 -11.59 -26.66
C GLY A 12 -22.15 -10.30 -27.34
N GLY A 13 -20.83 -10.15 -27.47
CA GLY A 13 -20.18 -9.12 -28.28
C GLY A 13 -19.01 -8.50 -27.52
N GLY A 14 -17.83 -8.38 -28.14
CA GLY A 14 -16.61 -7.92 -27.49
C GLY A 14 -16.81 -6.61 -26.71
N LEU A 15 -16.86 -6.72 -25.38
CA LEU A 15 -17.13 -5.61 -24.48
C LEU A 15 -15.89 -4.72 -24.31
N SER A 16 -16.09 -3.41 -24.41
CA SER A 16 -15.05 -2.40 -24.19
C SER A 16 -14.53 -2.42 -22.74
N PRO A 17 -13.26 -2.03 -22.49
CA PRO A 17 -12.66 -2.01 -21.15
C PRO A 17 -13.43 -1.17 -20.12
N THR A 18 -14.18 -0.16 -20.57
CA THR A 18 -14.91 0.80 -19.72
C THR A 18 -16.16 0.20 -19.07
N SER A 19 -16.86 -0.71 -19.76
CA SER A 19 -18.04 -1.40 -19.20
C SER A 19 -17.65 -2.25 -17.98
N ASN A 20 -16.48 -2.91 -18.05
CA ASN A 20 -16.03 -3.79 -16.97
C ASN A 20 -15.51 -3.02 -15.75
N ALA A 21 -14.89 -1.85 -15.93
CA ALA A 21 -14.39 -1.04 -14.82
C ALA A 21 -15.53 -0.45 -13.97
N TRP A 22 -16.57 0.07 -14.63
CA TRP A 22 -17.77 0.59 -13.95
C TRP A 22 -18.48 -0.50 -13.13
N GLU A 23 -18.64 -1.70 -13.69
CA GLU A 23 -19.21 -2.83 -12.95
C GLU A 23 -18.42 -3.18 -11.69
N ILE A 24 -17.09 -3.10 -11.73
CA ILE A 24 -16.23 -3.34 -10.57
C ILE A 24 -16.45 -2.24 -9.52
N LEU A 25 -16.52 -0.96 -9.92
CA LEU A 25 -16.81 0.15 -9.01
C LEU A 25 -18.17 -0.01 -8.32
N CYS A 26 -19.22 -0.35 -9.07
CA CYS A 26 -20.54 -0.61 -8.49
C CYS A 26 -20.51 -1.78 -7.50
N ARG A 27 -19.74 -2.83 -7.78
CA ARG A 27 -19.54 -3.95 -6.84
C ARG A 27 -18.79 -3.52 -5.60
N VAL A 28 -17.76 -2.68 -5.74
CA VAL A 28 -17.03 -2.10 -4.60
C VAL A 28 -17.96 -1.27 -3.71
N ALA A 29 -18.77 -0.38 -4.29
CA ALA A 29 -19.75 0.39 -3.53
C ALA A 29 -20.73 -0.52 -2.77
N LYS A 30 -21.23 -1.59 -3.42
CA LYS A 30 -22.10 -2.59 -2.77
C LYS A 30 -21.39 -3.36 -1.66
N LEU A 31 -20.11 -3.72 -1.83
CA LEU A 31 -19.32 -4.39 -0.80
C LEU A 31 -19.10 -3.51 0.42
N LEU A 32 -18.69 -2.26 0.18
CA LEU A 32 -18.48 -1.25 1.23
C LEU A 32 -19.77 -0.97 1.99
N GLY A 33 -20.88 -0.75 1.30
CA GLY A 33 -22.18 -0.51 1.94
C GLY A 33 -22.64 -1.66 2.82
N ARG A 34 -22.39 -2.91 2.40
CA ARG A 34 -22.69 -4.09 3.22
C ARG A 34 -21.75 -4.21 4.43
N ALA A 35 -20.45 -4.02 4.22
CA ALA A 35 -19.44 -4.16 5.25
C ALA A 35 -19.38 -2.97 6.23
N TRP A 36 -20.07 -1.85 5.94
CA TRP A 36 -19.92 -0.58 6.66
C TRP A 36 -20.08 -0.71 8.18
N LYS A 37 -21.03 -1.54 8.65
CA LYS A 37 -21.25 -1.78 10.09
C LYS A 37 -20.02 -2.36 10.81
N LEU A 38 -19.21 -3.15 10.11
CA LEU A 38 -17.95 -3.69 10.62
C LEU A 38 -16.76 -2.78 10.32
N LEU A 39 -16.75 -2.13 9.15
CA LEU A 39 -15.67 -1.22 8.76
C LEU A 39 -15.62 0.00 9.67
N PHE A 40 -16.76 0.65 9.96
CA PHE A 40 -16.80 1.87 10.77
C PHE A 40 -16.03 1.76 12.10
N PRO A 41 -16.30 0.77 12.98
CA PRO A 41 -15.54 0.63 14.23
C PRO A 41 -14.06 0.28 13.99
N LEU A 42 -13.73 -0.52 12.97
CA LEU A 42 -12.33 -0.82 12.63
C LEU A 42 -11.56 0.43 12.20
N LEU A 43 -12.17 1.27 11.36
CA LEU A 43 -11.57 2.51 10.89
C LEU A 43 -11.39 3.51 12.01
N PHE A 44 -12.37 3.58 12.92
CA PHE A 44 -12.26 4.44 14.09
C PHE A 44 -11.11 4.02 15.01
N ILE A 45 -10.99 2.72 15.32
CA ILE A 45 -9.88 2.18 16.13
C ILE A 45 -8.54 2.45 15.44
N TYR A 46 -8.44 2.13 14.15
CA TYR A 46 -7.21 2.34 13.37
C TYR A 46 -6.82 3.81 13.31
N LEU A 47 -7.78 4.73 13.13
CA LEU A 47 -7.54 6.16 13.08
C LEU A 47 -6.98 6.67 14.41
N ILE A 48 -7.57 6.26 15.54
CA ILE A 48 -7.07 6.62 16.88
C ILE A 48 -5.64 6.11 17.06
N THR A 49 -5.39 4.82 16.82
CA THR A 49 -4.06 4.24 17.04
C THR A 49 -3.01 4.83 16.08
N SER A 50 -3.37 5.08 14.82
CA SER A 50 -2.48 5.72 13.84
C SER A 50 -2.16 7.16 14.23
N THR A 51 -3.14 7.90 14.75
CA THR A 51 -2.94 9.26 15.26
C THR A 51 -2.00 9.26 16.46
N LEU A 52 -2.19 8.32 17.41
CA LEU A 52 -1.28 8.18 18.55
C LEU A 52 0.15 7.83 18.13
N LEU A 53 0.32 6.92 17.16
CA LEU A 53 1.64 6.60 16.60
C LEU A 53 2.27 7.80 15.90
N LEU A 54 1.49 8.58 15.13
CA LEU A 54 1.97 9.79 14.46
C LEU A 54 2.47 10.83 15.48
N PHE A 55 1.68 11.10 16.53
CA PHE A 55 2.09 12.03 17.58
C PHE A 55 3.30 11.53 18.37
N GLY A 56 3.33 10.23 18.70
CA GLY A 56 4.49 9.62 19.36
C GLY A 56 5.76 9.77 18.52
N ASN A 57 5.66 9.47 17.22
CA ASN A 57 6.77 9.63 16.29
C ASN A 57 7.21 11.10 16.21
N TYR A 58 6.27 12.03 16.04
CA TYR A 58 6.58 13.47 16.00
C TYR A 58 7.30 13.96 17.26
N ILE A 59 6.83 13.58 18.44
CA ILE A 59 7.44 13.97 19.72
C ILE A 59 8.85 13.39 19.87
N THR A 60 9.09 12.17 19.40
CA THR A 60 10.42 11.54 19.48
C THR A 60 11.39 12.11 18.44
N ILE A 61 10.95 12.30 17.20
CA ILE A 61 11.82 12.67 16.07
C ILE A 61 12.09 14.18 16.01
N MET A 62 11.10 15.03 16.28
CA MET A 62 11.23 16.47 16.09
C MET A 62 12.36 17.10 16.93
N PRO A 63 12.56 16.75 18.22
CA PRO A 63 13.69 17.26 19.00
C PRO A 63 15.05 16.90 18.41
N LEU A 64 15.21 15.66 17.92
CA LEU A 64 16.45 15.18 17.29
C LEU A 64 16.76 15.94 16.00
N ILE A 65 15.74 16.17 15.16
CA ILE A 65 15.88 16.96 13.94
C ILE A 65 16.29 18.40 14.28
N VAL A 66 15.61 19.03 15.24
CA VAL A 66 15.91 20.42 15.64
C VAL A 66 17.34 20.53 16.20
N ASP A 67 17.78 19.58 17.01
CA ASP A 67 19.13 19.58 17.58
C ASP A 67 20.21 19.34 16.50
N MET A 68 19.99 18.35 15.62
CA MET A 68 20.87 18.07 14.50
C MET A 68 21.00 19.28 13.56
N VAL A 69 19.89 19.97 13.26
CA VAL A 69 19.88 21.18 12.44
C VAL A 69 20.67 22.31 13.13
N LYS A 70 20.51 22.50 14.44
CA LYS A 70 21.29 23.50 15.20
C LYS A 70 22.79 23.20 15.15
N LYS A 71 23.19 21.94 15.38
CA LYS A 71 24.60 21.51 15.29
C LYS A 71 25.15 21.70 13.88
N LEU A 72 24.37 21.38 12.84
CA LEU A 72 24.77 21.58 11.45
C LEU A 72 24.96 23.06 11.10
N PHE A 73 24.11 23.94 11.61
CA PHE A 73 24.29 25.39 11.42
C PHE A 73 25.50 25.93 12.18
N ALA A 74 25.74 25.48 13.41
CA ALA A 74 26.93 25.84 14.19
C ALA A 74 28.23 25.38 13.49
N MET A 75 28.21 24.18 12.90
CA MET A 75 29.38 23.63 12.21
C MET A 75 29.84 24.49 11.02
N LYS A 76 28.94 25.23 10.37
CA LYS A 76 29.29 26.08 9.22
C LYS A 76 30.22 27.25 9.58
N THR A 77 30.26 27.65 10.85
CA THR A 77 31.07 28.77 11.32
C THR A 77 32.38 28.34 11.99
N GLU A 78 32.58 27.03 12.20
CA GLU A 78 33.75 26.49 12.87
C GLU A 78 34.87 26.08 11.90
N ASP A 79 36.12 26.20 12.34
CA ASP A 79 37.29 25.69 11.61
C ASP A 79 37.24 24.15 11.58
N PRO A 80 37.33 23.49 10.41
CA PRO A 80 37.34 22.03 10.28
C PRO A 80 38.41 21.29 11.09
N SER A 81 39.48 21.99 11.48
CA SER A 81 40.57 21.45 12.28
C SER A 81 40.40 21.67 13.80
N SER A 82 39.36 22.39 14.22
CA SER A 82 39.10 22.68 15.63
C SER A 82 38.50 21.48 16.38
N SER A 83 38.77 21.41 17.68
CA SER A 83 38.12 20.44 18.57
C SER A 83 36.60 20.64 18.66
N GLU A 84 36.14 21.87 18.46
CA GLU A 84 34.71 22.22 18.48
C GLU A 84 33.98 21.66 17.25
N PHE A 85 34.60 21.74 16.06
CA PHE A 85 34.08 21.10 14.85
C PHE A 85 33.94 19.58 15.01
N LEU A 86 34.96 18.91 15.57
CA LEU A 86 34.93 17.46 15.83
C LEU A 86 33.87 17.08 16.87
N ALA A 87 33.65 17.91 17.89
CA ALA A 87 32.60 17.71 18.88
C ALA A 87 31.20 17.83 18.26
N LEU A 88 30.97 18.83 17.39
CA LEU A 88 29.72 18.99 16.65
C LEU A 88 29.46 17.80 15.71
N LEU A 89 30.48 17.34 14.99
CA LEU A 89 30.36 16.17 14.10
C LEU A 89 29.98 14.91 14.87
N ARG A 90 30.61 14.67 16.02
CA ARG A 90 30.26 13.54 16.89
C ARG A 90 28.81 13.65 17.37
N GLY A 91 28.38 14.85 17.78
CA GLY A 91 27.01 15.12 18.19
C GLY A 91 26.00 14.82 17.08
N ILE A 92 26.28 15.19 15.83
CA ILE A 92 25.43 14.87 14.68
C ILE A 92 25.36 13.36 14.43
N ILE A 93 26.49 12.64 14.51
CA ILE A 93 26.51 11.18 14.35
C ILE A 93 25.67 10.49 15.44
N GLU A 94 25.72 11.01 16.67
CA GLU A 94 24.91 10.52 17.78
C GLU A 94 23.42 10.78 17.55
N ASP A 95 23.04 11.99 17.11
CA ASP A 95 21.64 12.30 16.74
C ASP A 95 21.13 11.40 15.62
N ILE A 96 21.96 11.12 14.60
CA ILE A 96 21.62 10.19 13.51
C ILE A 96 21.37 8.78 14.05
N ARG A 97 22.21 8.32 14.99
CA ARG A 97 22.05 7.01 15.61
C ARG A 97 20.77 6.94 16.44
N GLU A 98 20.48 7.98 17.22
CA GLU A 98 19.24 8.07 18.01
C GLU A 98 18.01 8.13 17.10
N LEU A 99 18.08 8.91 16.02
CA LEU A 99 17.02 8.99 15.02
C LEU A 99 16.77 7.63 14.35
N ALA A 100 17.83 6.91 13.98
CA ALA A 100 17.71 5.57 13.43
C ALA A 100 17.10 4.59 14.45
N ALA A 101 17.49 4.67 15.71
CA ALA A 101 16.92 3.84 16.78
C ALA A 101 15.43 4.15 17.00
N ALA A 102 15.04 5.42 17.01
CA ALA A 102 13.66 5.86 17.12
C ALA A 102 12.81 5.35 15.95
N GLU A 103 13.30 5.51 14.71
CA GLU A 103 12.60 5.06 13.52
C GLU A 103 12.39 3.54 13.51
N VAL A 104 13.43 2.77 13.84
CA VAL A 104 13.34 1.30 13.97
C VAL A 104 12.35 0.91 15.08
N GLY A 105 12.38 1.62 16.21
CA GLY A 105 11.45 1.41 17.33
C GLY A 105 9.99 1.63 16.93
N MET A 106 9.71 2.62 16.08
CA MET A 106 8.37 2.94 15.60
C MET A 106 7.93 2.10 14.40
N MET A 107 8.87 1.52 13.65
CA MET A 107 8.58 0.69 12.47
C MET A 107 7.79 -0.57 12.83
N LEU A 108 8.17 -1.28 13.91
CA LEU A 108 7.52 -2.53 14.30
C LEU A 108 6.04 -2.33 14.73
N PRO A 109 5.70 -1.41 15.65
CA PRO A 109 4.29 -1.11 15.97
C PRO A 109 3.47 -0.70 14.75
N SER A 110 4.05 0.12 13.87
CA SER A 110 3.40 0.58 12.63
C SER A 110 3.10 -0.57 11.68
N PHE A 111 4.06 -1.49 11.52
CA PHE A 111 3.88 -2.69 10.69
C PHE A 111 2.81 -3.62 11.25
N LEU A 112 2.78 -3.84 12.56
CA LEU A 112 1.76 -4.67 13.22
C LEU A 112 0.37 -4.05 13.10
N LEU A 113 0.24 -2.74 13.32
CA LEU A 113 -1.03 -2.02 13.19
C LEU A 113 -1.55 -2.07 11.75
N SER A 114 -0.68 -1.81 10.77
CA SER A 114 -1.02 -1.88 9.35
C SER A 114 -1.43 -3.31 8.95
N SER A 115 -0.69 -4.32 9.40
CA SER A 115 -1.03 -5.73 9.14
C SER A 115 -2.39 -6.09 9.72
N PHE A 116 -2.68 -5.68 10.96
CA PHE A 116 -3.98 -5.90 11.58
C PHE A 116 -5.11 -5.22 10.79
N HIS A 117 -4.91 -3.97 10.39
CA HIS A 117 -5.87 -3.22 9.57
C HIS A 117 -6.18 -3.94 8.24
N TRP A 118 -5.14 -4.30 7.49
CA TRP A 118 -5.27 -5.08 6.26
C TRP A 118 -6.05 -6.39 6.50
N THR A 119 -5.72 -7.11 7.57
CA THR A 119 -6.42 -8.36 7.94
C THR A 119 -7.90 -8.12 8.19
N ALA A 120 -8.22 -7.11 8.99
CA ALA A 120 -9.57 -6.84 9.45
C ALA A 120 -10.46 -6.37 8.31
N VAL A 121 -9.97 -5.46 7.46
CA VAL A 121 -10.74 -4.94 6.33
C VAL A 121 -10.96 -6.02 5.27
N ILE A 122 -9.94 -6.78 4.88
CA ILE A 122 -10.11 -7.86 3.89
C ILE A 122 -11.08 -8.92 4.41
N ASN A 123 -10.99 -9.31 5.68
CA ASN A 123 -11.96 -10.26 6.26
C ASN A 123 -13.38 -9.68 6.26
N ALA A 124 -13.58 -8.44 6.67
CA ALA A 124 -14.91 -7.80 6.67
C ALA A 124 -15.50 -7.73 5.24
N LEU A 125 -14.68 -7.36 4.25
CA LEU A 125 -15.07 -7.34 2.84
C LEU A 125 -15.36 -8.73 2.29
N ALA A 126 -14.56 -9.74 2.66
CA ALA A 126 -14.78 -11.12 2.25
C ALA A 126 -16.07 -11.70 2.84
N MET A 127 -16.36 -11.42 4.12
CA MET A 127 -17.64 -11.77 4.76
C MET A 127 -18.82 -11.11 4.03
N ALA A 128 -18.68 -9.83 3.65
CA ALA A 128 -19.69 -9.10 2.91
C ALA A 128 -19.91 -9.61 1.48
N ALA A 129 -18.84 -10.05 0.82
CA ALA A 129 -18.90 -10.69 -0.49
C ALA A 129 -19.62 -12.05 -0.43
N LYS A 130 -19.34 -12.85 0.60
CA LYS A 130 -19.96 -14.16 0.84
C LYS A 130 -21.36 -14.08 1.48
N LYS A 131 -21.85 -12.89 1.82
CA LYS A 131 -23.12 -12.67 2.54
C LYS A 131 -23.21 -13.43 3.87
N GLU A 132 -22.08 -13.58 4.56
CA GLU A 132 -22.02 -14.23 5.86
C GLU A 132 -22.57 -13.32 6.96
N LYS A 133 -22.79 -13.89 8.16
CA LYS A 133 -23.20 -13.12 9.35
C LYS A 133 -22.13 -12.08 9.69
N MET A 134 -22.51 -10.81 9.71
CA MET A 134 -21.60 -9.68 9.96
C MET A 134 -21.61 -9.28 11.43
N THR A 135 -21.10 -10.15 12.30
CA THR A 135 -20.90 -9.81 13.71
C THR A 135 -19.43 -9.52 13.99
N PHE A 136 -19.17 -8.61 14.93
CA PHE A 136 -17.80 -8.26 15.33
C PHE A 136 -17.06 -9.47 15.95
N LYS A 137 -17.79 -10.33 16.67
CA LYS A 137 -17.25 -11.57 17.25
C LYS A 137 -16.77 -12.53 16.16
N ASP A 138 -17.57 -12.74 15.12
CA ASP A 138 -17.20 -13.62 14.00
C ASP A 138 -16.00 -13.05 13.23
N LEU A 139 -15.95 -11.73 13.08
CA LEU A 139 -14.82 -11.03 12.47
C LEU A 139 -13.53 -11.25 13.28
N LEU A 140 -13.56 -11.02 14.59
CA LEU A 140 -12.38 -11.25 15.45
C LEU A 140 -11.88 -12.69 15.39
N TYR A 141 -12.81 -13.66 15.39
CA TYR A 141 -12.46 -15.07 15.24
C TYR A 141 -11.77 -15.35 13.89
N LYS A 142 -12.25 -14.75 12.81
CA LYS A 142 -11.61 -14.88 11.49
C LYS A 142 -10.25 -14.21 11.43
N ILE A 143 -10.11 -13.03 12.02
CA ILE A 143 -8.84 -12.31 12.09
C ILE A 143 -7.82 -13.18 12.81
N THR A 144 -8.11 -13.69 14.02
CA THR A 144 -7.14 -14.51 14.77
C THR A 144 -6.75 -15.79 14.03
N ARG A 145 -7.69 -16.40 13.29
CA ARG A 145 -7.40 -17.60 12.49
C ARG A 145 -6.56 -17.31 11.24
N THR A 146 -6.80 -16.18 10.57
CA THR A 146 -6.15 -15.85 9.29
C THR A 146 -4.88 -15.00 9.44
N TRP A 147 -4.70 -14.34 10.59
CA TRP A 147 -3.64 -13.35 10.79
C TRP A 147 -2.25 -13.95 10.59
N LYS A 148 -1.96 -15.15 11.10
CA LYS A 148 -0.63 -15.78 10.90
C LYS A 148 -0.30 -16.01 9.42
N GLY A 149 -1.28 -16.50 8.65
CA GLY A 149 -1.13 -16.75 7.23
C GLY A 149 -0.94 -15.44 6.44
N LEU A 150 -1.79 -14.45 6.73
CA LEU A 150 -1.70 -13.14 6.10
C LEU A 150 -0.41 -12.40 6.45
N PHE A 151 0.00 -12.44 7.71
CA PHE A 151 1.24 -11.85 8.18
C PHE A 151 2.44 -12.44 7.45
N SER A 152 2.47 -13.77 7.28
CA SER A 152 3.48 -14.45 6.46
C SER A 152 3.46 -13.95 5.02
N THR A 153 2.30 -13.87 4.38
CA THR A 153 2.18 -13.34 3.00
C THR A 153 2.64 -11.89 2.90
N LEU A 154 2.23 -11.01 3.81
CA LEU A 154 2.67 -9.62 3.86
C LEU A 154 4.18 -9.50 4.05
N LEU A 155 4.76 -10.34 4.89
CA LEU A 155 6.21 -10.37 5.10
C LEU A 155 6.94 -10.77 3.81
N TYR A 156 6.52 -11.84 3.15
CA TYR A 156 7.07 -12.23 1.84
C TYR A 156 6.91 -11.15 0.79
N SER A 157 5.71 -10.55 0.67
CA SER A 157 5.45 -9.46 -0.28
C SER A 157 6.38 -8.26 -0.04
N ASN A 158 6.59 -7.86 1.22
CA ASN A 158 7.51 -6.76 1.56
C ASN A 158 8.97 -7.12 1.24
N PHE A 159 9.43 -8.31 1.63
CA PHE A 159 10.80 -8.74 1.32
C PHE A 159 11.06 -8.85 -0.18
N LEU A 160 10.09 -9.37 -0.94
CA LEU A 160 10.17 -9.42 -2.40
C LEU A 160 10.15 -8.02 -3.02
N SER A 161 9.37 -7.09 -2.46
CA SER A 161 9.35 -5.69 -2.89
C SER A 161 10.70 -5.01 -2.70
N PHE A 162 11.28 -5.11 -1.49
CA PHE A 162 12.61 -4.56 -1.22
C PHE A 162 13.69 -5.25 -2.05
N GLY A 163 13.66 -6.58 -2.14
CA GLY A 163 14.60 -7.36 -2.94
C GLY A 163 14.55 -6.99 -4.42
N TYR A 164 13.35 -6.78 -4.96
CA TYR A 164 13.15 -6.34 -6.34
C TYR A 164 13.71 -4.94 -6.59
N ILE A 165 13.37 -3.97 -5.73
CA ILE A 165 13.85 -2.58 -5.85
C ILE A 165 15.38 -2.56 -5.80
N PHE A 166 15.97 -3.28 -4.84
CA PHE A 166 17.42 -3.38 -4.70
C PHE A 166 18.07 -4.01 -5.93
N PHE A 167 17.55 -5.15 -6.40
CA PHE A 167 18.06 -5.83 -7.60
C PHE A 167 17.94 -4.95 -8.85
N TRP A 168 16.82 -4.26 -9.04
CA TRP A 168 16.61 -3.35 -10.16
C TRP A 168 17.57 -2.16 -10.12
N LEU A 169 17.80 -1.56 -8.95
CA LEU A 169 18.78 -0.47 -8.79
C LEU A 169 20.21 -0.93 -9.11
N LEU A 170 20.61 -2.11 -8.64
CA LEU A 170 21.91 -2.70 -8.97
C LEU A 170 22.06 -2.94 -10.48
N LEU A 171 21.05 -3.54 -11.11
CA LEU A 171 21.06 -3.79 -12.55
C LEU A 171 21.13 -2.49 -13.35
N ARG A 172 20.37 -1.47 -12.93
CA ARG A 172 20.42 -0.14 -13.54
C ARG A 172 21.79 0.52 -13.37
N PHE A 173 22.38 0.42 -12.18
CA PHE A 173 23.72 0.95 -11.90
C PHE A 173 24.77 0.28 -12.80
N ALA A 174 24.77 -1.05 -12.87
CA ALA A 174 25.68 -1.80 -13.73
C ALA A 174 25.50 -1.45 -15.22
N PHE A 175 24.24 -1.30 -15.66
CA PHE A 175 23.93 -0.89 -17.03
C PHE A 175 24.44 0.51 -17.36
N LEU A 176 24.20 1.49 -16.48
CA LEU A 176 24.69 2.86 -16.66
C LEU A 176 26.21 2.95 -16.59
N PHE A 177 26.84 2.16 -15.72
CA PHE A 177 28.29 2.13 -15.61
C PHE A 177 28.95 1.60 -16.89
N HIS A 178 28.39 0.55 -17.50
CA HIS A 178 28.96 -0.06 -18.70
C HIS A 178 28.56 0.66 -20.00
N PHE A 179 27.29 1.03 -20.14
CA PHE A 179 26.71 1.56 -21.38
C PHE A 179 26.39 3.06 -21.34
N GLY A 180 26.51 3.72 -20.19
CA GLY A 180 26.04 5.10 -19.99
C GLY A 180 26.76 6.15 -20.84
N HIS A 181 27.98 5.86 -21.30
CA HIS A 181 28.73 6.74 -22.21
C HIS A 181 28.32 6.58 -23.68
N TYR A 182 27.71 5.45 -24.05
CA TYR A 182 27.38 5.11 -25.44
C TYR A 182 25.94 5.45 -25.83
N LEU A 183 25.04 5.54 -24.85
CA LEU A 183 23.62 5.74 -25.07
C LEU A 183 23.17 7.13 -24.58
N PRO A 184 22.32 7.83 -25.35
CA PRO A 184 21.64 9.02 -24.85
C PRO A 184 20.85 8.69 -23.56
N PRO A 185 20.78 9.61 -22.57
CA PRO A 185 20.09 9.37 -21.30
C PRO A 185 18.62 8.93 -21.43
N PHE A 186 17.93 9.40 -22.48
CA PHE A 186 16.55 8.99 -22.77
C PHE A 186 16.45 7.52 -23.21
N ALA A 187 17.37 7.08 -24.07
CA ALA A 187 17.42 5.70 -24.54
C ALA A 187 17.78 4.72 -23.40
N SER A 188 18.78 5.07 -22.57
CA SER A 188 19.16 4.24 -21.42
C SER A 188 18.01 4.13 -20.40
N SER A 189 17.27 5.21 -20.19
CA SER A 189 16.09 5.24 -19.31
C SER A 189 14.95 4.38 -19.87
N ALA A 190 14.67 4.46 -21.17
CA ALA A 190 13.65 3.61 -21.80
C ALA A 190 13.95 2.12 -21.66
N ILE A 191 15.22 1.72 -21.82
CA ILE A 191 15.65 0.32 -21.75
C ILE A 191 15.61 -0.24 -20.32
N THR A 192 15.85 0.58 -19.30
CA THR A 192 15.98 0.11 -17.91
C THR A 192 14.78 0.41 -17.02
N ILE A 193 14.20 1.61 -17.14
CA ILE A 193 13.12 2.09 -16.27
C ILE A 193 11.79 1.50 -16.71
N VAL A 194 11.46 1.53 -18.00
CA VAL A 194 10.16 1.04 -18.51
C VAL A 194 9.92 -0.43 -18.15
N PRO A 195 10.83 -1.39 -18.46
CA PRO A 195 10.61 -2.78 -18.09
C PRO A 195 10.67 -2.99 -16.58
N GLY A 196 11.53 -2.26 -15.86
CA GLY A 196 11.60 -2.33 -14.40
C GLY A 196 10.30 -1.88 -13.72
N LEU A 197 9.69 -0.81 -14.21
CA LEU A 197 8.38 -0.37 -13.73
C LEU A 197 7.28 -1.35 -14.13
N ALA A 198 7.26 -1.82 -15.38
CA ALA A 198 6.25 -2.76 -15.85
C ALA A 198 6.24 -4.05 -15.01
N LEU A 199 7.41 -4.60 -14.71
CA LEU A 199 7.54 -5.78 -13.87
C LEU A 199 7.20 -5.48 -12.39
N LEU A 200 7.58 -4.31 -11.86
CA LEU A 200 7.16 -3.90 -10.51
C LEU A 200 5.64 -3.83 -10.39
N LEU A 201 4.96 -3.26 -11.39
CA LEU A 201 3.51 -3.15 -11.41
C LEU A 201 2.85 -4.53 -11.42
N TYR A 202 3.36 -5.45 -12.24
CA TYR A 202 2.88 -6.83 -12.26
C TYR A 202 3.11 -7.54 -10.92
N LEU A 203 4.30 -7.40 -10.32
CA LEU A 203 4.61 -8.03 -9.04
C LEU A 203 3.76 -7.46 -7.90
N GLN A 204 3.56 -6.14 -7.84
CA GLN A 204 2.67 -5.51 -6.88
C GLN A 204 1.26 -6.07 -6.98
N MET A 205 0.75 -6.30 -8.19
CA MET A 205 -0.53 -6.96 -8.40
C MET A 205 -0.57 -8.37 -7.80
N VAL A 206 0.42 -9.19 -8.10
CA VAL A 206 0.51 -10.56 -7.57
C VAL A 206 0.59 -10.53 -6.05
N TRP A 207 1.31 -9.57 -5.47
CA TRP A 207 1.44 -9.41 -4.04
C TRP A 207 0.14 -8.97 -3.36
N THR A 208 -0.58 -7.97 -3.88
CA THR A 208 -1.87 -7.55 -3.30
C THR A 208 -2.93 -8.64 -3.42
N GLN A 209 -2.98 -9.32 -4.56
CA GLN A 209 -3.91 -10.43 -4.75
C GLN A 209 -3.54 -11.65 -3.92
N GLY A 210 -2.24 -11.92 -3.71
CA GLY A 210 -1.79 -12.99 -2.82
C GLY A 210 -2.18 -12.75 -1.36
N VAL A 211 -2.16 -11.49 -0.92
CA VAL A 211 -2.68 -11.08 0.39
C VAL A 211 -4.17 -11.42 0.50
N VAL A 212 -4.99 -11.07 -0.50
CA VAL A 212 -6.42 -11.44 -0.54
C VAL A 212 -6.63 -12.96 -0.56
N VAL A 213 -5.87 -13.70 -1.39
CA VAL A 213 -5.90 -15.17 -1.45
C VAL A 213 -5.62 -15.76 -0.07
N SER A 214 -4.64 -15.25 0.66
CA SER A 214 -4.28 -15.81 1.96
C SER A 214 -5.33 -15.62 3.07
N VAL A 215 -6.23 -14.65 2.90
CA VAL A 215 -7.41 -14.49 3.78
C VAL A 215 -8.58 -15.35 3.31
N THR A 216 -8.77 -15.46 1.99
CA THR A 216 -9.99 -16.03 1.40
C THR A 216 -9.92 -17.53 1.15
N GLU A 217 -8.72 -18.08 0.97
CA GLU A 217 -8.45 -19.49 0.72
C GLU A 217 -7.69 -20.11 1.91
N GLU A 218 -8.36 -21.04 2.60
CA GLU A 218 -7.79 -21.68 3.78
C GLU A 218 -6.56 -22.53 3.42
N GLY A 219 -5.52 -22.46 4.25
CA GLY A 219 -4.30 -23.26 4.07
C GLY A 219 -3.32 -22.74 3.00
N ARG A 220 -3.64 -21.66 2.30
CA ARG A 220 -2.74 -21.03 1.30
C ARG A 220 -2.20 -19.71 1.86
N TYR A 221 -0.91 -19.67 2.20
CA TYR A 221 -0.27 -18.47 2.75
C TYR A 221 1.18 -18.36 2.25
N GLY A 222 1.79 -17.19 2.44
CA GLY A 222 3.15 -16.93 2.00
C GLY A 222 3.30 -17.06 0.48
N LEU A 223 4.39 -17.69 0.05
CA LEU A 223 4.70 -17.90 -1.38
C LEU A 223 3.61 -18.70 -2.12
N THR A 224 2.95 -19.66 -1.46
CA THR A 224 1.86 -20.44 -2.07
C THR A 224 0.67 -19.55 -2.44
N ALA A 225 0.36 -18.56 -1.60
CA ALA A 225 -0.70 -17.60 -1.90
C ALA A 225 -0.30 -16.66 -3.05
N LEU A 226 0.97 -16.26 -3.12
CA LEU A 226 1.50 -15.46 -4.24
C LEU A 226 1.47 -16.24 -5.57
N GLY A 227 1.88 -17.50 -5.57
CA GLY A 227 1.81 -18.37 -6.74
C GLY A 227 0.37 -18.54 -7.23
N ARG A 228 -0.55 -18.78 -6.30
CA ARG A 228 -1.98 -18.86 -6.63
C ARG A 228 -2.54 -17.55 -7.18
N ALA A 229 -2.10 -16.41 -6.65
CA ALA A 229 -2.48 -15.11 -7.18
C ALA A 229 -1.97 -14.92 -8.61
N ALA A 230 -0.72 -15.30 -8.91
CA ALA A 230 -0.18 -15.22 -10.26
C ALA A 230 -1.01 -16.04 -11.28
N GLU A 231 -1.45 -17.24 -10.90
CA GLU A 231 -2.35 -18.07 -11.72
C GLU A 231 -3.70 -17.39 -11.98
N LEU A 232 -4.32 -16.79 -10.94
CA LEU A 232 -5.61 -16.10 -11.07
C LEU A 232 -5.56 -14.88 -12.01
N ILE A 233 -4.39 -14.27 -12.11
CA ILE A 233 -4.14 -13.06 -12.88
C ILE A 233 -3.83 -13.39 -14.34
N GLN A 234 -3.27 -14.58 -14.59
CA GLN A 234 -2.85 -15.02 -15.91
C GLN A 234 -4.05 -15.01 -16.88
N GLY A 235 -3.89 -14.33 -18.01
CA GLY A 235 -4.96 -14.16 -19.01
C GLY A 235 -5.94 -13.00 -18.76
N ARG A 236 -5.83 -12.30 -17.61
CA ARG A 236 -6.78 -11.22 -17.23
C ARG A 236 -6.12 -9.87 -16.98
N ILE A 237 -4.87 -9.75 -17.41
CA ILE A 237 -4.04 -8.56 -17.22
C ILE A 237 -4.69 -7.30 -17.80
N ARG A 238 -5.47 -7.40 -18.90
CA ARG A 238 -6.15 -6.25 -19.52
C ARG A 238 -7.23 -5.65 -18.61
N LEU A 239 -8.02 -6.49 -17.96
CA LEU A 239 -9.05 -6.04 -17.02
C LEU A 239 -8.40 -5.34 -15.83
N TRP A 240 -7.33 -5.94 -15.31
CA TRP A 240 -6.59 -5.35 -14.20
C TRP A 240 -5.93 -4.03 -14.58
N LEU A 241 -5.27 -3.95 -15.74
CA LEU A 241 -4.65 -2.71 -16.19
C LEU A 241 -5.65 -1.56 -16.25
N GLY A 242 -6.89 -1.82 -16.69
CA GLY A 242 -7.96 -0.82 -16.68
C GLY A 242 -8.34 -0.35 -15.26
N VAL A 243 -8.54 -1.30 -14.34
CA VAL A 243 -8.86 -1.02 -12.93
C VAL A 243 -7.73 -0.30 -12.22
N TYR A 244 -6.50 -0.75 -12.42
CA TYR A 244 -5.31 -0.21 -11.79
C TYR A 244 -4.94 1.16 -12.36
N PHE A 245 -5.12 1.38 -13.66
CA PHE A 245 -4.98 2.70 -14.26
C PHE A 245 -5.96 3.71 -13.66
N LEU A 246 -7.24 3.33 -13.50
CA LEU A 246 -8.22 4.16 -12.82
C LEU A 246 -7.80 4.46 -11.38
N TRP A 247 -7.30 3.44 -10.67
CA TRP A 247 -6.79 3.61 -9.31
C TRP A 247 -5.61 4.58 -9.22
N ILE A 248 -4.65 4.47 -10.13
CA ILE A 248 -3.52 5.41 -10.22
C ILE A 248 -4.01 6.83 -10.48
N LEU A 249 -5.00 7.03 -11.36
CA LEU A 249 -5.54 8.37 -11.63
C LEU A 249 -6.16 9.00 -10.37
N ILE A 250 -6.93 8.21 -9.60
CA ILE A 250 -7.49 8.65 -8.31
C ILE A 250 -6.37 9.01 -7.34
N LEU A 251 -5.36 8.15 -7.20
CA LEU A 251 -4.23 8.39 -6.32
C LEU A 251 -3.44 9.64 -6.73
N MET A 252 -3.21 9.85 -8.02
CA MET A 252 -2.49 11.01 -8.53
C MET A 252 -3.25 12.31 -8.28
N GLY A 253 -4.57 12.32 -8.48
CA GLY A 253 -5.42 13.46 -8.14
C GLY A 253 -5.41 13.77 -6.63
N TYR A 254 -5.44 12.73 -5.80
CA TYR A 254 -5.34 12.85 -4.35
C TYR A 254 -3.98 13.41 -3.90
N CYS A 255 -2.88 12.86 -4.40
CA CYS A 255 -1.52 13.35 -4.12
C CYS A 255 -1.34 14.81 -4.56
N LEU A 256 -1.87 15.18 -5.74
CA LEU A 256 -1.85 16.56 -6.21
C LEU A 256 -2.61 17.48 -5.24
N ALA A 257 -3.83 17.10 -4.84
CA ALA A 257 -4.63 17.88 -3.89
C ALA A 257 -3.89 18.10 -2.56
N ILE A 258 -3.28 17.04 -1.99
CA ILE A 258 -2.48 17.16 -0.76
C ILE A 258 -1.28 18.08 -0.97
N SER A 259 -0.55 17.94 -2.09
CA SER A 259 0.64 18.75 -2.35
C SER A 259 0.32 20.25 -2.44
N LEU A 260 -0.87 20.60 -2.97
CA LEU A 260 -1.35 21.98 -3.00
C LEU A 260 -1.71 22.50 -1.61
N LEU A 261 -2.26 21.63 -0.75
CA LEU A 261 -2.61 21.99 0.64
C LEU A 261 -1.37 22.15 1.53
N LEU A 262 -0.37 21.28 1.40
CA LEU A 262 0.87 21.29 2.21
C LEU A 262 1.82 22.45 1.87
N ARG A 263 1.55 23.23 0.81
CA ARG A 263 2.35 24.42 0.46
C ARG A 263 2.28 25.52 1.53
N SER A 264 1.27 25.49 2.40
CA SER A 264 1.16 26.41 3.54
C SER A 264 1.99 25.90 4.74
N GLU A 265 3.05 26.61 5.11
CA GLU A 265 3.98 26.20 6.18
C GLU A 265 3.35 26.21 7.58
N THR A 266 2.36 27.08 7.83
CA THR A 266 1.86 27.31 9.19
C THR A 266 0.96 26.18 9.73
N ASN A 267 0.49 25.27 8.88
CA ASN A 267 -0.53 24.26 9.25
C ASN A 267 -0.15 22.80 8.93
N GLN A 268 1.12 22.49 8.66
CA GLN A 268 1.52 21.16 8.17
C GLN A 268 1.06 20.00 9.07
N MET A 269 1.19 20.12 10.39
CA MET A 269 0.74 19.08 11.34
C MET A 269 -0.78 18.89 11.33
N ILE A 270 -1.54 19.98 11.23
CA ILE A 270 -3.01 19.94 11.13
C ILE A 270 -3.41 19.27 9.82
N ILE A 271 -2.75 19.64 8.72
CA ILE A 271 -3.01 19.06 7.40
C ILE A 271 -2.65 17.57 7.38
N MET A 272 -1.50 17.17 7.93
CA MET A 272 -1.10 15.76 8.04
C MET A 272 -2.10 14.94 8.86
N THR A 273 -2.55 15.47 9.99
CA THR A 273 -3.55 14.80 10.85
C THR A 273 -4.90 14.69 10.14
N ALA A 274 -5.38 15.78 9.52
CA ALA A 274 -6.62 15.81 8.74
C ALA A 274 -6.56 14.84 7.54
N ASN A 275 -5.37 14.63 6.98
CA ASN A 275 -5.16 13.75 5.83
C ASN A 275 -5.23 12.25 6.18
N LEU A 276 -5.13 11.86 7.46
CA LEU A 276 -5.22 10.47 7.88
C LEU A 276 -6.55 9.82 7.50
N LEU A 277 -7.66 10.53 7.69
CA LEU A 277 -8.99 10.00 7.39
C LEU A 277 -9.20 9.77 5.89
N PRO A 278 -8.96 10.76 4.99
CA PRO A 278 -9.01 10.53 3.55
C PRO A 278 -8.05 9.41 3.08
N SER A 279 -6.83 9.36 3.61
CA SER A 279 -5.85 8.30 3.29
C SER A 279 -6.40 6.91 3.66
N LEU A 280 -7.02 6.81 4.83
CA LEU A 280 -7.62 5.58 5.33
C LEU A 280 -8.81 5.14 4.47
N LEU A 281 -9.69 6.07 4.10
CA LEU A 281 -10.83 5.78 3.21
C LEU A 281 -10.35 5.30 1.85
N LEU A 282 -9.30 5.94 1.32
CA LEU A 282 -8.66 5.55 0.06
C LEU A 282 -8.08 4.13 0.18
N ALA A 283 -7.36 3.81 1.26
CA ALA A 283 -6.82 2.46 1.50
C ALA A 283 -7.92 1.38 1.55
N VAL A 284 -9.02 1.64 2.25
CA VAL A 284 -10.17 0.72 2.31
C VAL A 284 -10.81 0.53 0.94
N PHE A 285 -10.94 1.60 0.17
CA PHE A 285 -11.44 1.53 -1.19
C PHE A 285 -10.53 0.66 -2.07
N SER A 286 -9.20 0.83 -1.98
CA SER A 286 -8.23 -0.02 -2.67
C SER A 286 -8.42 -1.50 -2.32
N GLN A 287 -8.53 -1.82 -1.03
CA GLN A 287 -8.73 -3.20 -0.57
C GLN A 287 -10.06 -3.77 -1.05
N ALA A 288 -11.11 -2.95 -1.14
CA ALA A 288 -12.38 -3.36 -1.71
C ALA A 288 -12.30 -3.62 -3.22
N MET A 289 -11.50 -2.84 -3.97
CA MET A 289 -11.19 -3.12 -5.37
C MET A 289 -10.45 -4.46 -5.51
N ASP A 290 -9.45 -4.72 -4.67
CA ASP A 290 -8.69 -5.97 -4.67
C ASP A 290 -9.58 -7.18 -4.39
N VAL A 291 -10.46 -7.10 -3.39
CA VAL A 291 -11.42 -8.16 -3.05
C VAL A 291 -12.44 -8.38 -4.17
N ALA A 292 -12.99 -7.30 -4.75
CA ALA A 292 -13.92 -7.40 -5.86
C ALA A 292 -13.27 -8.07 -7.08
N PHE A 293 -12.04 -7.66 -7.42
CA PHE A 293 -11.26 -8.23 -8.50
C PHE A 293 -10.95 -9.72 -8.27
N TYR A 294 -10.56 -10.10 -7.05
CA TYR A 294 -10.35 -11.50 -6.68
C TYR A 294 -11.58 -12.37 -6.96
N TYR A 295 -12.77 -11.93 -6.53
CA TYR A 295 -13.98 -12.72 -6.73
C TYR A 295 -14.40 -12.81 -8.21
N GLU A 296 -14.12 -11.79 -9.02
CA GLU A 296 -14.34 -11.89 -10.47
C GLU A 296 -13.36 -12.84 -11.16
N CYS A 297 -12.08 -12.81 -10.76
CA CYS A 297 -11.09 -13.76 -11.25
C CYS A 297 -11.50 -15.19 -10.93
N ARG A 298 -11.77 -15.46 -9.64
CA ARG A 298 -12.19 -16.77 -9.16
C ARG A 298 -13.44 -17.30 -9.85
N LYS A 299 -14.49 -16.48 -10.02
CA LYS A 299 -15.75 -16.91 -10.66
C LYS A 299 -15.55 -17.42 -12.08
N ALA A 300 -14.72 -16.75 -12.87
CA ALA A 300 -14.52 -17.19 -14.24
C ALA A 300 -13.47 -18.31 -14.35
N THR A 301 -12.52 -18.46 -13.43
CA THR A 301 -11.70 -19.70 -13.34
C THR A 301 -12.57 -20.93 -13.04
N GLN A 302 -13.60 -20.79 -12.19
CA GLN A 302 -14.56 -21.88 -11.91
C GLN A 302 -15.46 -22.23 -13.09
N LYS A 303 -15.67 -21.31 -14.04
CA LYS A 303 -16.44 -21.57 -15.27
C LYS A 303 -15.63 -22.28 -16.35
N GLU A 304 -14.31 -22.22 -16.28
CA GLU A 304 -13.39 -22.83 -17.24
C GLU A 304 -13.02 -24.29 -16.88
N THR A 305 -13.29 -24.72 -15.66
CA THR A 305 -13.19 -26.13 -15.22
C THR A 305 -14.56 -26.83 -15.34
N PRO A 306 -14.74 -27.78 -16.28
CA PRO A 306 -15.98 -28.54 -16.46
C PRO A 306 -16.26 -29.51 -15.31
#